data_AF-A0A3D0GWL5-F1
#
_entry.id   AF-A0A3D0GWL5-F1
#
_cell.length_a   1.000
_cell.length_b   1.000
_cell.length_c   1.000
_cell.angle_alpha   90.00
_cell.angle_beta   90.00
_cell.angle_gamma   90.00
#
_symmetry.space_group_name_H-M   'P 1'
#
loop_
_entity.id
_entity.type
_entity.pdbx_description
1 polymer ?
#
loop_
_entity_poly.entity_id
_entity_poly.type
_entity_poly.pdbx_seq_one_letter_code
_entity_poly.pdbx_strand_id
1 'polypeptide(L)'
;MSRIAPELERRGYHYFDWNVSSGDAGGTKDARGVYKNVVDGCKGMKKSVVLMHDIHDYTVDAIEDIIKWGLDNGYTFLPLRENSYGSHHKISN
;
A
#
# COMPACT_ATOMS: atom_id res chain seq x y z
N MET A 1 -1.42 -13.76 14.56
CA MET A 1 -0.27 -12.85 14.51
C MET A 1 0.34 -12.59 15.88
N SER A 2 -0.41 -12.74 16.99
CA SER A 2 0.03 -12.61 18.39
C SER A 2 1.31 -13.39 18.73
N ARG A 3 1.46 -14.59 18.17
CA ARG A 3 2.68 -15.42 18.32
C ARG A 3 3.73 -15.16 17.24
N ILE A 4 3.30 -14.81 16.02
CA ILE A 4 4.16 -14.74 14.84
C ILE A 4 4.87 -13.40 14.75
N ALA A 5 4.18 -12.26 14.98
CA ALA A 5 4.80 -10.94 14.90
C ALA A 5 6.01 -10.79 15.86
N PRO A 6 5.93 -11.21 17.14
CA PRO A 6 7.11 -11.20 18.01
C PRO A 6 8.21 -12.18 17.56
N GLU A 7 7.86 -13.29 16.91
CA GLU A 7 8.85 -14.24 16.39
C GLU A 7 9.58 -13.70 15.16
N LEU A 8 8.88 -12.96 14.29
CA LEU A 8 9.50 -12.28 13.16
C LEU A 8 10.56 -11.28 13.66
N GLU A 9 10.21 -10.45 14.65
CA GLU A 9 11.14 -9.51 15.26
C GLU A 9 12.34 -10.22 15.90
N ARG A 10 12.12 -11.29 16.68
CA ARG A 10 13.21 -12.10 17.25
C ARG A 10 14.17 -12.68 16.22
N ARG A 11 13.68 -12.96 15.01
CA ARG A 11 14.47 -13.49 13.89
C ARG A 11 15.07 -12.40 13.00
N GLY A 12 14.83 -11.12 13.30
CA GLY A 12 15.31 -9.99 12.48
C GLY A 12 14.51 -9.75 11.20
N TYR A 13 13.29 -10.30 11.10
CA TYR A 13 12.38 -9.98 9.99
C TYR A 13 11.60 -8.70 10.30
N HIS A 14 11.49 -7.84 9.29
CA HIS A 14 10.55 -6.73 9.27
C HIS A 14 9.33 -7.14 8.45
N TYR A 15 8.14 -6.85 8.97
CA TYR A 15 6.89 -7.04 8.23
C TYR A 15 6.22 -5.68 8.01
N PHE A 16 5.40 -5.57 6.98
CA PHE A 16 4.68 -4.35 6.64
C PHE A 16 3.27 -4.74 6.25
N ASP A 17 2.29 -4.09 6.87
CA ASP A 17 0.92 -4.05 6.37
C ASP A 17 0.77 -2.83 5.45
N TRP A 18 -0.47 -2.41 5.18
CA TRP A 18 -0.79 -1.24 4.36
C TRP A 18 -1.75 -0.31 5.10
N ASN A 19 -1.79 0.97 4.75
CA ASN A 19 -2.78 1.91 5.29
C ASN A 19 -3.68 2.52 4.21
N VAL A 20 -3.44 2.18 2.94
CA VAL A 20 -4.29 2.51 1.79
C VAL A 20 -4.59 1.23 1.01
N SER A 21 -5.86 1.01 0.68
CA SER A 21 -6.29 -0.13 -0.14
C SER A 21 -6.65 0.37 -1.54
N SER A 22 -6.12 -0.28 -2.58
CA SER A 22 -6.52 -0.06 -3.97
C SER A 22 -7.92 -0.59 -4.27
N GLY A 23 -8.39 -1.55 -3.47
CA GLY A 23 -9.60 -2.32 -3.74
C GLY A 23 -9.44 -3.40 -4.82
N ASP A 24 -8.25 -3.65 -5.36
CA ASP A 24 -8.05 -4.66 -6.41
C ASP A 24 -8.21 -6.12 -5.92
N ALA A 25 -8.18 -6.35 -4.61
CA ALA A 25 -8.48 -7.65 -4.00
C ALA A 25 -10.00 -7.96 -3.91
N GLY A 26 -10.80 -7.50 -4.88
CA GLY A 26 -12.23 -7.80 -4.99
C GLY A 26 -13.20 -6.64 -4.76
N GLY A 27 -12.70 -5.44 -4.42
CA GLY A 27 -13.50 -4.21 -4.35
C GLY A 27 -13.72 -3.53 -5.71
N THR A 28 -12.81 -3.72 -6.66
CA THR A 28 -12.91 -3.26 -8.05
C THR A 28 -12.10 -4.18 -8.98
N LYS A 29 -12.49 -4.23 -10.25
CA LYS A 29 -11.72 -4.85 -11.36
C LYS A 29 -11.49 -3.86 -12.51
N ASP A 30 -11.63 -2.57 -12.22
CA ASP A 30 -11.51 -1.47 -13.16
C ASP A 30 -10.36 -0.55 -12.75
N ALA A 31 -9.53 -0.17 -13.71
CA ALA A 31 -8.34 0.65 -13.50
C ALA A 31 -8.68 2.04 -12.94
N ARG A 32 -9.80 2.65 -13.36
CA ARG A 32 -10.24 3.95 -12.81
C ARG A 32 -10.70 3.80 -11.37
N GLY A 33 -11.35 2.69 -11.05
CA GLY A 33 -11.69 2.31 -9.68
C GLY A 33 -10.45 2.21 -8.79
N VAL A 34 -9.40 1.50 -9.25
CA VAL A 34 -8.12 1.38 -8.55
C VAL A 34 -7.49 2.75 -8.34
N TYR A 35 -7.35 3.54 -9.40
CA TYR A 35 -6.83 4.90 -9.35
C TYR A 35 -7.56 5.76 -8.31
N LYS A 36 -8.89 5.79 -8.36
CA LYS A 36 -9.71 6.61 -7.45
C LYS A 36 -9.50 6.21 -5.99
N ASN A 37 -9.50 4.91 -5.69
CA ASN A 37 -9.31 4.41 -4.34
C ASN A 37 -7.93 4.79 -3.78
N VAL A 38 -6.88 4.68 -4.60
CA VAL A 38 -5.51 5.07 -4.20
C VAL A 38 -5.41 6.57 -3.98
N VAL A 39 -5.95 7.38 -4.89
CA VAL A 39 -5.94 8.85 -4.77
C VAL A 39 -6.66 9.31 -3.50
N ASP A 40 -7.90 8.84 -3.30
CA ASP A 40 -8.71 9.23 -2.15
C ASP A 40 -8.09 8.75 -0.84
N GLY A 41 -7.49 7.55 -0.84
CA GLY A 41 -6.82 6.99 0.32
C GLY A 41 -5.51 7.71 0.66
N CYS A 42 -4.76 8.19 -0.33
CA CYS A 42 -3.51 8.91 -0.09
C CYS A 42 -3.72 10.38 0.25
N LYS A 43 -4.78 11.02 -0.25
CA LYS A 43 -4.98 12.47 -0.15
C LYS A 43 -4.95 12.95 1.30
N GLY A 44 -4.00 13.83 1.61
CA GLY A 44 -3.82 14.41 2.95
C GLY A 44 -2.98 13.55 3.90
N MET A 45 -2.54 12.36 3.49
CA MET A 45 -1.62 11.53 4.25
C MET A 45 -0.17 11.94 4.00
N LYS A 46 0.62 12.03 5.08
CA LYS A 46 2.07 12.30 4.95
C LYS A 46 2.87 11.06 4.53
N LYS A 47 2.39 9.86 4.86
CA LYS A 47 3.03 8.58 4.57
C LYS A 47 1.96 7.53 4.26
N SER A 48 1.99 6.99 3.06
CA SER A 48 1.07 5.95 2.62
C SER A 48 1.85 4.70 2.22
N VAL A 49 1.35 3.55 2.66
CA VAL A 49 1.72 2.22 2.16
C VAL A 49 0.47 1.67 1.48
N VAL A 50 0.51 1.64 0.15
CA VAL A 50 -0.63 1.24 -0.69
C VAL A 50 -0.51 -0.24 -1.02
N LEU A 51 -1.55 -1.02 -0.73
CA LEU A 51 -1.62 -2.41 -1.19
C LEU A 51 -2.18 -2.46 -2.62
N MET A 52 -1.47 -3.15 -3.50
CA MET A 52 -1.83 -3.45 -4.88
C MET A 52 -1.32 -4.85 -5.26
N HIS A 53 -1.92 -5.47 -6.28
CA HIS A 53 -1.53 -6.78 -6.81
C HIS A 53 -1.16 -6.68 -8.30
N ASP A 54 0.10 -6.96 -8.63
CA ASP A 54 0.67 -6.90 -9.97
C ASP A 54 0.20 -8.04 -10.91
N ILE A 55 -0.47 -9.05 -10.36
CA ILE A 55 -1.11 -10.14 -11.11
C ILE A 55 -2.43 -9.73 -11.79
N HIS A 56 -2.79 -8.45 -11.74
CA HIS A 56 -4.05 -7.92 -12.26
C HIS A 56 -3.77 -6.80 -13.27
N ASP A 57 -4.12 -7.04 -14.55
CA ASP A 57 -3.88 -6.08 -15.63
C ASP A 57 -4.51 -4.71 -15.33
N TYR A 58 -5.74 -4.68 -14.80
CA TYR A 58 -6.41 -3.44 -14.43
C TYR A 58 -5.72 -2.66 -13.29
N THR A 59 -4.93 -3.34 -12.44
CA THR A 59 -4.08 -2.68 -11.44
C THR A 59 -2.86 -2.08 -12.11
N VAL A 60 -2.21 -2.83 -13.00
CA VAL A 60 -1.04 -2.38 -13.76
C VAL A 60 -1.40 -1.16 -14.62
N ASP A 61 -2.55 -1.19 -15.30
CA ASP A 61 -3.07 -0.10 -16.14
C ASP A 61 -3.29 1.20 -15.34
N ALA A 62 -3.55 1.12 -14.02
CA ALA A 62 -3.76 2.29 -13.17
C ALA A 62 -2.46 2.93 -12.66
N ILE A 63 -1.33 2.22 -12.71
CA ILE A 63 -0.08 2.67 -12.05
C ILE A 63 0.45 3.98 -12.64
N GLU A 64 0.42 4.14 -13.96
CA GLU A 64 0.96 5.34 -14.61
C GLU A 64 0.23 6.61 -14.12
N ASP A 65 -1.10 6.57 -14.06
CA ASP A 65 -1.91 7.70 -13.62
C ASP A 65 -1.76 7.97 -12.11
N ILE A 66 -1.61 6.92 -11.30
CA ILE A 66 -1.32 7.05 -9.86
C ILE A 66 0.02 7.76 -9.65
N ILE A 67 1.06 7.37 -10.40
CA ILE A 67 2.38 7.99 -10.30
C ILE A 67 2.32 9.46 -10.71
N LYS A 68 1.70 9.77 -11.85
CA LYS A 68 1.51 11.16 -12.32
C LYS A 68 0.81 12.01 -11.26
N TRP A 69 -0.35 11.56 -10.78
CA TRP A 69 -1.09 12.28 -9.74
C TRP A 69 -0.24 12.48 -8.47
N GLY A 70 0.47 11.45 -8.02
CA GLY A 70 1.31 11.53 -6.82
C GLY A 70 2.40 12.59 -6.97
N LEU A 71 3.14 12.56 -8.09
CA LEU A 71 4.19 13.54 -8.37
C LEU A 71 3.62 14.97 -8.47
N ASP A 72 2.50 15.14 -9.18
CA ASP A 72 1.83 16.44 -9.33
C ASP A 72 1.32 17.02 -8.00
N ASN A 73 1.05 16.14 -7.02
CA ASN A 73 0.57 16.52 -5.68
C ASN A 73 1.69 16.50 -4.62
N GLY A 74 2.95 16.45 -5.04
CA GLY A 74 4.11 16.59 -4.16
C GLY A 74 4.48 15.34 -3.35
N TYR A 75 3.95 14.16 -3.72
CA TYR A 75 4.38 12.89 -3.15
C TYR A 75 5.72 12.46 -3.74
N THR A 76 6.46 11.68 -2.95
CA THR A 76 7.66 10.98 -3.40
C THR A 76 7.42 9.48 -3.28
N PHE A 77 7.70 8.73 -4.34
CA PHE A 77 7.63 7.28 -4.35
C PHE A 77 8.96 6.69 -3.87
N LEU A 78 8.90 5.84 -2.85
CA LEU A 78 10.08 5.22 -2.25
C LEU A 78 9.89 3.71 -2.12
N PRO A 79 10.93 2.89 -2.34
CA PRO A 79 10.89 1.49 -1.97
C PRO A 79 10.88 1.35 -0.44
N LEU A 80 10.29 0.26 0.07
CA LEU A 80 10.44 -0.11 1.47
C LEU A 80 11.89 -0.50 1.77
N ARG A 81 12.37 -0.09 2.93
CA ARG A 81 13.66 -0.45 3.54
C ARG A 81 13.39 -0.85 4.99
N GLU A 82 14.37 -1.46 5.64
CA GLU A 82 14.27 -1.89 7.05
C GLU A 82 13.87 -0.74 8.01
N ASN A 83 14.28 0.49 7.71
CA ASN A 83 13.98 1.69 8.48
C ASN A 83 12.80 2.53 7.92
N SER A 84 12.04 1.99 6.97
CA SER A 84 10.85 2.66 6.45
C SER A 84 9.76 2.79 7.53
N TYR A 85 8.80 3.68 7.29
CA TYR A 85 7.59 3.75 8.11
C TYR A 85 6.84 2.40 8.03
N GLY A 86 6.82 1.67 9.16
CA GLY A 86 6.09 0.43 9.31
C GLY A 86 4.60 0.69 9.53
N SER A 87 3.78 0.53 8.49
CA SER A 87 2.33 0.43 8.67
C SER A 87 2.03 -0.92 9.32
N HIS A 88 1.48 -0.92 10.53
CA HIS A 88 1.12 -2.13 11.25
C HIS A 88 -0.33 -2.07 11.71
N HIS A 89 -1.12 -3.07 11.33
CA HIS A 89 -2.49 -3.22 11.80
C HIS A 89 -2.51 -3.72 13.25
N LYS A 90 -3.67 -3.57 13.89
CA LYS A 90 -3.93 -4.21 15.17
C LYS A 90 -3.97 -5.73 14.98
N ILE A 91 -3.11 -6.44 15.72
CA ILE A 91 -3.16 -7.89 15.82
C ILE A 91 -4.52 -8.33 16.37
N SER A 92 -5.22 -9.18 15.62
CA SER A 92 -6.58 -9.63 15.93
C SER A 92 -6.67 -11.14 16.23
N ASN A 93 -5.55 -11.87 16.14
CA ASN A 93 -5.44 -13.31 16.44
C ASN A 93 -4.08 -13.67 17.04
#